data_AF-A0A382RU30-F1
#
_entry.id   AF-A0A382RU30-F1
#
_cell.length_a   1.000
_cell.length_b   1.000
_cell.length_c   1.000
_cell.angle_alpha   90.00
_cell.angle_beta   90.00
_cell.angle_gamma   90.00
#
_symmetry.space_group_name_H-M   'P 1'
#
loop_
_entity.id
_entity.type
_entity.pdbx_description
1 polymer ?
#
loop_
_entity_poly.entity_id
_entity_poly.type
_entity_poly.pdbx_seq_one_letter_code
_entity_poly.pdbx_strand_id
1 'polypeptide(L)'
;MAARREIEGEFVMGWADRKRPTPYTLNDAEGRVISQRTPVADLPGLITPTDLRYVVVQLDAPDPIHPDDWKMEIGGQVEKPQTFTLDDLRKLPAKTVRCVHECSGSEQDFFEYLRSDGQTYGCYVHPSEEGKPTRHVPENDHNGLLSSGEWTGVPLATVLEKLGVKPGSYGVLAQGFDRGRPAEFA
;
A
#
# COMPACT_ATOMS: atom_id res chain seq x y z
N MET A 1 -13.77 -2.52 -10.96
CA MET A 1 -14.94 -3.33 -11.38
C MET A 1 -16.18 -2.73 -10.74
N ALA A 2 -17.37 -2.85 -11.36
CA ALA A 2 -18.61 -2.49 -10.66
C ALA A 2 -18.83 -3.44 -9.47
N ALA A 3 -19.25 -2.90 -8.33
CA ALA A 3 -19.58 -3.72 -7.16
C ALA A 3 -20.70 -4.71 -7.52
N ARG A 4 -20.53 -5.98 -7.16
CA ARG A 4 -21.58 -7.00 -7.33
C ARG A 4 -22.78 -6.58 -6.49
N ARG A 5 -23.93 -6.37 -7.15
CA ARG A 5 -25.20 -6.04 -6.49
C ARG A 5 -25.50 -7.04 -5.37
N GLU A 6 -25.80 -6.53 -4.19
CA GLU A 6 -26.27 -7.31 -3.05
C GLU A 6 -27.68 -7.86 -3.33
N ILE A 7 -27.91 -9.10 -2.91
CA ILE A 7 -29.16 -9.84 -3.15
C ILE A 7 -29.73 -10.21 -1.78
N GLU A 8 -31.01 -9.94 -1.56
CA GLU A 8 -31.74 -10.31 -0.34
C GLU A 8 -31.70 -11.84 -0.14
N GLY A 9 -31.37 -12.28 1.08
CA GLY A 9 -31.10 -13.66 1.44
C GLY A 9 -29.72 -14.19 1.01
N GLU A 10 -28.85 -13.38 0.40
CA GLU A 10 -27.47 -13.80 0.08
C GLU A 10 -26.64 -13.93 1.37
N PHE A 11 -25.94 -15.06 1.51
CA PHE A 11 -25.01 -15.27 2.62
C PHE A 11 -23.63 -14.72 2.28
N VAL A 12 -23.24 -13.64 2.96
CA VAL A 12 -21.92 -13.03 2.86
C VAL A 12 -21.13 -13.35 4.12
N MET A 13 -19.97 -13.98 3.96
CA MET A 13 -19.12 -14.48 5.05
C MET A 13 -19.86 -15.35 6.09
N GLY A 14 -20.88 -16.11 5.66
CA GLY A 14 -21.68 -16.99 6.52
C GLY A 14 -22.88 -16.32 7.21
N TRP A 15 -23.14 -15.04 6.94
CA TRP A 15 -24.27 -14.28 7.49
C TRP A 15 -25.24 -13.88 6.38
N ALA A 16 -26.54 -14.14 6.55
CA ALA A 16 -27.57 -13.66 5.64
C ALA A 16 -27.64 -12.12 5.67
N ASP A 17 -27.85 -11.50 4.51
CA ASP A 17 -28.05 -10.05 4.33
C ASP A 17 -26.89 -9.16 4.86
N ARG A 18 -25.73 -9.76 5.14
CA ARG A 18 -24.52 -9.02 5.52
C ARG A 18 -23.97 -8.29 4.30
N LYS A 19 -23.63 -7.02 4.49
CA LYS A 19 -22.93 -6.24 3.46
C LYS A 19 -21.57 -6.83 3.12
N ARG A 20 -21.17 -6.76 1.86
CA ARG A 20 -19.81 -7.11 1.43
C ARG A 20 -18.83 -6.05 1.95
N PRO A 21 -17.67 -6.44 2.51
CA PRO A 21 -16.64 -5.46 2.85
C PRO A 21 -16.23 -4.68 1.60
N THR A 22 -16.41 -3.37 1.63
CA THR A 22 -16.03 -2.45 0.55
C THR A 22 -15.00 -1.46 1.11
N PRO A 23 -13.86 -1.24 0.43
CA PRO A 23 -12.86 -0.32 0.93
C PRO A 23 -13.27 1.12 0.59
N TYR A 24 -12.93 2.07 1.46
CA TYR A 24 -12.96 3.48 1.09
C TYR A 24 -11.81 3.76 0.09
N THR A 25 -12.13 4.41 -1.03
CA THR A 25 -11.14 4.75 -2.09
C THR A 25 -11.20 6.23 -2.44
N LEU A 26 -10.04 6.88 -2.47
CA LEU A 26 -9.85 8.17 -3.15
C LEU A 26 -9.21 7.92 -4.52
N ASN A 27 -9.78 8.54 -5.55
CA ASN A 27 -9.31 8.43 -6.92
C ASN A 27 -8.81 9.79 -7.44
N ASP A 28 -7.91 9.76 -8.42
CA ASP A 28 -7.53 10.95 -9.20
C ASP A 28 -8.55 11.28 -10.31
N ALA A 29 -8.24 12.31 -11.11
CA ALA A 29 -9.08 12.78 -12.20
C ALA A 29 -9.26 11.72 -13.32
N GLU A 30 -8.27 10.84 -13.48
CA GLU A 30 -8.25 9.72 -14.41
C GLU A 30 -8.98 8.47 -13.87
N GLY A 31 -9.43 8.51 -12.61
CA GLY A 31 -10.15 7.43 -11.93
C GLY A 31 -9.28 6.32 -11.37
N ARG A 32 -7.96 6.53 -11.26
CA ARG A 32 -7.01 5.59 -10.63
C ARG A 32 -7.09 5.74 -9.11
N VAL A 33 -7.05 4.63 -8.38
CA VAL A 33 -7.06 4.61 -6.91
C VAL A 33 -5.71 5.13 -6.38
N ILE A 34 -5.71 6.31 -5.75
CA ILE A 34 -4.53 6.95 -5.15
C ILE A 34 -4.47 6.82 -3.63
N SER A 35 -5.62 6.53 -3.00
CA SER A 35 -5.69 6.09 -1.61
C SER A 35 -6.75 5.01 -1.46
N GLN A 36 -6.47 3.98 -0.66
CA GLN A 36 -7.45 2.97 -0.26
C GLN A 36 -7.24 2.63 1.21
N ARG A 37 -8.33 2.46 1.95
CA ARG A 37 -8.29 2.02 3.36
C ARG A 37 -8.90 0.63 3.48
N THR A 38 -8.26 -0.21 4.30
CA THR A 38 -8.74 -1.57 4.58
C THR A 38 -9.88 -1.52 5.59
N PRO A 39 -11.06 -2.10 5.28
CA PRO A 39 -12.21 -2.15 6.19
C PRO A 39 -11.98 -3.21 7.28
N VAL A 40 -11.00 -2.99 8.15
CA VAL A 40 -10.42 -4.00 9.05
C VAL A 40 -11.44 -4.61 10.01
N ALA A 41 -12.45 -3.84 10.44
CA ALA A 41 -13.53 -4.30 11.29
C ALA A 41 -14.52 -5.25 10.58
N ASP A 42 -14.66 -5.12 9.26
CA ASP A 42 -15.54 -5.97 8.45
C ASP A 42 -14.87 -7.24 7.95
N LEU A 43 -13.55 -7.35 8.09
CA LEU A 43 -12.79 -8.50 7.61
C LEU A 43 -12.91 -9.72 8.55
N PRO A 44 -13.15 -10.92 8.00
CA PRO A 44 -13.43 -12.14 8.77
C PRO A 44 -12.18 -12.90 9.22
N GLY A 45 -10.97 -12.46 8.84
CA GLY A 45 -9.77 -13.28 8.94
C GLY A 45 -8.46 -12.49 8.95
N LEU A 46 -7.36 -13.20 9.25
CA LEU A 46 -6.05 -12.62 9.54
C LEU A 46 -5.25 -12.15 8.32
N ILE A 47 -5.70 -12.45 7.10
CA ILE A 47 -5.07 -12.03 5.85
C ILE A 47 -6.05 -11.14 5.10
N THR A 48 -5.62 -9.94 4.74
CA THR A 48 -6.40 -8.96 4.00
C THR A 48 -6.51 -9.39 2.54
N PRO A 49 -7.73 -9.50 1.95
CA PRO A 49 -7.90 -9.76 0.53
C PRO A 49 -7.19 -8.71 -0.34
N THR A 50 -6.61 -9.12 -1.47
CA THR A 50 -5.76 -8.27 -2.33
C THR A 50 -6.48 -7.02 -2.87
N ASP A 51 -7.79 -7.10 -3.07
CA ASP A 51 -8.68 -6.03 -3.49
C ASP A 51 -9.10 -5.08 -2.34
N LEU A 52 -8.94 -5.52 -1.09
CA LEU A 52 -9.29 -4.77 0.13
C LEU A 52 -8.06 -4.26 0.91
N ARG A 53 -6.85 -4.45 0.37
CA ARG A 53 -5.60 -3.95 0.96
C ARG A 53 -5.54 -2.42 0.92
N TYR A 54 -4.86 -1.79 1.87
CA TYR A 54 -4.66 -0.35 1.84
C TYR A 54 -3.75 0.04 0.66
N VAL A 55 -3.94 1.26 0.15
CA VAL A 55 -3.15 1.86 -0.93
C VAL A 55 -2.82 3.28 -0.52
N VAL A 56 -1.56 3.68 -0.71
CA VAL A 56 -1.10 5.07 -0.57
C VAL A 56 -0.18 5.34 -1.75
N VAL A 57 -0.57 6.29 -2.62
CA VAL A 57 0.21 6.75 -3.76
C VAL A 57 0.61 8.20 -3.48
N GLN A 58 1.92 8.48 -3.50
CA GLN A 58 2.47 9.82 -3.20
C GLN A 58 2.88 10.61 -4.46
N LEU A 59 3.19 9.90 -5.54
CA LEU A 59 3.72 10.41 -6.81
C LEU A 59 2.98 9.70 -7.97
N ASP A 60 3.16 10.17 -9.20
CA ASP A 60 2.48 9.57 -10.36
C ASP A 60 2.85 8.10 -10.51
N ALA A 61 1.87 7.22 -10.27
CA ALA A 61 2.00 5.80 -10.50
C ALA A 61 2.19 5.53 -12.01
N PRO A 62 3.17 4.70 -12.40
CA PRO A 62 3.40 4.36 -13.80
C PRO A 62 2.29 3.48 -14.36
N ASP A 63 2.16 3.46 -15.68
CA ASP A 63 1.33 2.45 -16.36
C ASP A 63 1.83 1.02 -16.08
N PRO A 64 0.95 0.00 -16.11
CA PRO A 64 1.33 -1.39 -15.91
C PRO A 64 2.39 -1.86 -16.91
N ILE A 65 3.56 -2.24 -16.41
CA ILE A 65 4.67 -2.81 -17.20
C ILE A 65 4.41 -4.30 -17.42
N HIS A 66 4.57 -4.80 -18.65
CA HIS A 66 4.46 -6.23 -18.93
C HIS A 66 5.59 -7.00 -18.20
N PRO A 67 5.32 -8.20 -17.62
CA PRO A 67 6.32 -8.94 -16.85
C PRO A 67 7.65 -9.20 -17.57
N ASP A 68 7.61 -9.37 -18.90
CA ASP A 68 8.80 -9.64 -19.72
C ASP A 68 9.66 -8.39 -19.98
N ASP A 69 9.05 -7.20 -19.91
CA ASP A 69 9.73 -5.91 -20.07
C ASP A 69 10.32 -5.38 -18.74
N TRP A 70 9.86 -5.92 -17.61
CA TRP A 70 10.29 -5.51 -16.28
C TRP A 70 11.74 -5.85 -16.00
N LYS A 71 12.49 -4.86 -15.47
CA LYS A 71 13.90 -4.98 -15.11
C LYS A 71 14.18 -4.28 -13.78
N MET A 72 15.10 -4.84 -13.01
CA MET A 72 15.66 -4.21 -11.81
C MET A 72 17.18 -4.15 -11.93
N GLU A 73 17.75 -2.97 -11.78
CA GLU A 73 19.20 -2.74 -11.82
C GLU A 73 19.75 -2.62 -10.39
N ILE A 74 20.83 -3.34 -10.11
CA ILE A 74 21.59 -3.20 -8.86
C ILE A 74 23.03 -2.85 -9.20
N GLY A 75 23.48 -1.69 -8.71
CA GLY A 75 24.82 -1.15 -8.89
C GLY A 75 25.38 -0.54 -7.61
N GLY A 76 26.26 0.45 -7.75
CA GLY A 76 26.91 1.09 -6.60
C GLY A 76 27.96 0.21 -5.94
N GLN A 77 27.86 0.00 -4.63
CA GLN A 77 28.88 -0.68 -3.82
C GLN A 77 28.75 -2.22 -3.83
N VAL A 78 28.73 -2.80 -5.02
CA VAL A 78 28.80 -4.25 -5.26
C VAL A 78 29.96 -4.60 -6.19
N GLU A 79 30.50 -5.81 -6.08
CA GLU A 79 31.55 -6.33 -6.97
C GLU A 79 31.03 -6.64 -8.38
N LYS A 80 29.77 -7.08 -8.47
CA LYS A 80 29.13 -7.46 -9.74
C LYS A 80 27.81 -6.69 -9.91
N PRO A 81 27.83 -5.46 -10.44
CA PRO A 81 26.62 -4.79 -10.87
C PRO A 81 25.85 -5.67 -11.87
N GLN A 82 24.53 -5.78 -11.70
CA GLN A 82 23.70 -6.67 -12.53
C GLN A 82 22.28 -6.11 -12.70
N THR A 83 21.76 -6.22 -13.92
CA THR A 83 20.33 -6.09 -14.23
C THR A 83 19.67 -7.47 -14.16
N PHE A 84 18.52 -7.55 -13.50
CA PHE A 84 17.69 -8.74 -13.37
C PHE A 84 16.38 -8.57 -14.13
N THR A 85 15.96 -9.62 -14.86
CA THR A 85 14.55 -9.76 -15.29
C THR A 85 13.71 -10.39 -14.16
N LEU A 86 12.39 -10.36 -14.28
CA LEU A 86 11.50 -11.03 -13.33
C LEU A 86 11.77 -12.55 -13.26
N ASP A 87 12.05 -13.16 -14.41
CA ASP A 87 12.35 -14.58 -14.52
C ASP A 87 13.71 -14.95 -13.91
N ASP A 88 14.69 -14.03 -13.89
CA ASP A 88 15.95 -14.27 -13.18
C ASP A 88 15.75 -14.30 -11.66
N LEU A 89 14.87 -13.44 -11.13
CA LEU A 89 14.51 -13.48 -9.72
C LEU A 89 13.72 -14.75 -9.35
N ARG A 90 12.78 -15.18 -10.21
CA ARG A 90 12.01 -16.43 -10.01
C ARG A 90 12.86 -17.70 -9.93
N LYS A 91 14.09 -17.68 -10.46
CA LYS A 91 15.05 -18.79 -10.38
C LYS A 91 15.83 -18.83 -9.05
N LEU A 92 15.76 -17.78 -8.23
CA LEU A 92 16.47 -17.71 -6.94
C LEU A 92 15.61 -18.30 -5.79
N PRO A 93 16.23 -18.74 -4.67
CA PRO A 93 15.49 -19.27 -3.53
C PRO A 93 14.48 -18.27 -2.95
N ALA A 94 13.20 -18.60 -3.06
CA ALA A 94 12.13 -17.80 -2.48
C ALA A 94 11.91 -18.11 -0.99
N LYS A 95 11.39 -17.12 -0.26
CA LYS A 95 10.78 -17.30 1.07
C LYS A 95 9.39 -16.67 1.10
N THR A 96 8.51 -17.26 1.88
CA THR A 96 7.19 -16.69 2.21
C THR A 96 7.23 -16.11 3.62
N VAL A 97 6.77 -14.88 3.79
CA VAL A 97 6.63 -14.22 5.10
C VAL A 97 5.20 -13.74 5.31
N ARG A 98 4.70 -13.86 6.53
CA ARG A 98 3.48 -13.20 7.00
C ARG A 98 3.89 -11.92 7.71
N CYS A 99 3.38 -10.79 7.27
CA CYS A 99 3.58 -9.51 7.96
C CYS A 99 2.36 -8.61 7.82
N VAL A 100 2.25 -7.66 8.74
CA VAL A 100 1.41 -6.47 8.58
C VAL A 100 2.26 -5.40 7.93
N HIS A 101 1.75 -4.78 6.88
CA HIS A 101 2.21 -3.48 6.40
C HIS A 101 1.29 -2.41 6.98
N GLU A 102 1.86 -1.36 7.54
CA GLU A 102 1.15 -0.23 8.12
C GLU A 102 1.82 1.07 7.65
N CYS A 103 1.01 2.06 7.30
CA CYS A 103 1.51 3.39 6.95
C CYS A 103 1.91 4.16 8.21
N SER A 104 2.96 4.99 8.12
CA SER A 104 3.32 5.91 9.22
C SER A 104 2.24 6.97 9.51
N GLY A 105 1.31 7.20 8.57
CA GLY A 105 0.11 8.03 8.74
C GLY A 105 -1.13 7.25 9.22
N SER A 106 -1.00 5.98 9.61
CA SER A 106 -2.07 5.24 10.28
C SER A 106 -2.51 5.99 11.54
N GLU A 107 -3.82 6.08 11.78
CA GLU A 107 -4.43 6.78 12.92
C GLU A 107 -4.11 8.30 13.03
N GLN A 108 -3.54 8.95 12.01
CA GLN A 108 -3.20 10.39 12.02
C GLN A 108 -4.39 11.28 12.43
N ASP A 109 -5.57 11.00 11.88
CA ASP A 109 -6.83 11.71 12.13
C ASP A 109 -7.24 11.70 13.61
N PHE A 110 -6.88 10.65 14.37
CA PHE A 110 -7.10 10.57 15.81
C PHE A 110 -6.20 11.55 16.57
N PHE A 111 -4.95 11.72 16.15
CA PHE A 111 -4.05 12.70 16.75
C PHE A 111 -4.43 14.13 16.38
N GLU A 112 -4.93 14.37 15.16
CA GLU A 112 -5.52 15.67 14.78
C GLU A 112 -6.75 16.02 15.62
N TYR A 113 -7.65 15.06 15.89
CA TYR A 113 -8.80 15.27 16.78
C TYR A 113 -8.39 15.73 18.19
N LEU A 114 -7.26 15.25 18.72
CA LEU A 114 -6.74 15.66 20.02
C LEU A 114 -6.18 17.09 20.04
N ARG A 115 -5.95 17.71 18.86
CA ARG A 115 -5.48 19.09 18.75
C ARG A 115 -6.67 20.05 18.67
N SER A 116 -6.77 20.92 19.66
CA SER A 116 -7.79 21.99 19.70
C SER A 116 -7.48 23.20 18.81
N ASP A 117 -6.40 23.15 18.01
CA ASP A 117 -5.94 24.24 17.14
C ASP A 117 -6.49 24.19 15.71
N GLY A 118 -7.13 23.08 15.31
CA GLY A 118 -7.69 22.89 13.97
C GLY A 118 -6.64 22.72 12.87
N GLN A 119 -5.38 22.44 13.22
CA GLN A 119 -4.33 22.17 12.25
C GLN A 119 -4.28 20.68 11.88
N THR A 120 -4.46 20.39 10.59
CA THR A 120 -4.26 19.05 10.02
C THR A 120 -2.84 18.93 9.44
N TYR A 121 -2.23 17.76 9.57
CA TYR A 121 -0.80 17.54 9.28
C TYR A 121 -0.63 16.26 8.44
N GLY A 122 -1.36 16.21 7.32
CA GLY A 122 -1.63 14.99 6.59
C GLY A 122 -1.34 15.00 5.11
N CYS A 123 -1.13 13.79 4.58
CA CYS A 123 -1.01 13.53 3.14
C CYS A 123 -2.34 13.66 2.37
N TYR A 124 -3.47 13.74 3.08
CA TYR A 124 -4.81 13.82 2.52
C TYR A 124 -5.61 14.94 3.19
N VAL A 125 -6.19 15.82 2.39
CA VAL A 125 -7.09 16.88 2.86
C VAL A 125 -8.47 16.26 3.09
N HIS A 126 -8.94 16.28 4.34
CA HIS A 126 -10.29 15.83 4.67
C HIS A 126 -11.34 16.79 4.08
N PRO A 127 -12.32 16.30 3.30
CA PRO A 127 -13.36 17.14 2.71
C PRO A 127 -14.50 17.51 3.70
N SER A 128 -14.30 17.36 5.02
CA SER A 128 -15.31 17.73 6.01
C SER A 128 -15.51 19.24 6.04
N GLU A 129 -16.71 19.72 5.69
CA GLU A 129 -17.04 21.15 5.61
C GLU A 129 -16.81 21.92 6.93
N GLU A 130 -16.74 21.23 8.07
CA GLU A 130 -16.56 21.83 9.40
C GLU A 130 -15.10 21.84 9.93
N GLY A 131 -14.13 21.35 9.15
CA GLY A 131 -12.69 21.46 9.48
C GLY A 131 -12.26 20.80 10.80
N LYS A 132 -12.96 19.75 11.24
CA LYS A 132 -12.65 19.00 12.47
C LYS A 132 -12.71 17.50 12.18
N PRO A 133 -11.65 16.72 12.51
CA PRO A 133 -11.74 15.27 12.46
C PRO A 133 -12.79 14.83 13.48
N THR A 134 -13.87 14.21 13.03
CA THR A 134 -14.92 13.71 13.93
C THR A 134 -14.72 12.22 14.14
N ARG A 135 -14.74 11.78 15.41
CA ARG A 135 -14.49 10.39 15.79
C ARG A 135 -15.47 9.38 15.17
N HIS A 136 -16.62 9.85 14.69
CA HIS A 136 -17.72 9.07 14.12
C HIS A 136 -18.39 9.82 12.96
N VAL A 137 -17.77 9.83 11.77
CA VAL A 137 -18.56 9.65 10.56
C VAL A 137 -18.44 8.17 10.19
N PRO A 138 -19.51 7.35 10.24
CA PRO A 138 -19.45 5.95 9.83
C PRO A 138 -19.05 5.74 8.35
N GLU A 139 -19.03 6.82 7.58
CA GLU A 139 -18.68 6.88 6.16
C GLU A 139 -17.22 7.31 5.93
N ASN A 140 -16.56 7.89 6.94
CA ASN A 140 -15.13 8.18 6.93
C ASN A 140 -14.43 7.17 7.84
N ASP A 141 -13.96 6.06 7.26
CA ASP A 141 -12.98 5.18 7.90
C ASP A 141 -11.69 5.99 8.12
N HIS A 142 -11.54 6.61 9.28
CA HIS A 142 -10.35 7.38 9.67
C HIS A 142 -9.12 6.47 9.95
N ASN A 143 -9.34 5.17 9.95
CA ASN A 143 -8.41 4.11 10.34
C ASN A 143 -8.02 3.26 9.10
N GLY A 144 -7.37 2.11 9.30
CA GLY A 144 -7.24 1.10 8.22
C GLY A 144 -6.21 1.39 7.14
N LEU A 145 -5.22 2.26 7.36
CA LEU A 145 -4.00 2.35 6.53
C LEU A 145 -2.99 1.23 6.86
N LEU A 146 -3.52 0.02 6.98
CA LEU A 146 -2.78 -1.19 7.34
C LEU A 146 -3.41 -2.43 6.69
N SER A 147 -2.60 -3.44 6.39
CA SER A 147 -3.06 -4.72 5.85
C SER A 147 -2.12 -5.85 6.25
N SER A 148 -2.67 -7.03 6.49
CA SER A 148 -1.91 -8.25 6.73
C SER A 148 -1.83 -9.07 5.45
N GLY A 149 -0.65 -9.58 5.10
CA GLY A 149 -0.42 -10.29 3.84
C GLY A 149 0.60 -11.43 3.95
N GLU A 150 0.49 -12.37 3.01
CA GLU A 150 1.52 -13.36 2.71
C GLU A 150 2.34 -12.93 1.50
N TRP A 151 3.61 -12.64 1.73
CA TRP A 151 4.53 -12.14 0.70
C TRP A 151 5.53 -13.24 0.36
N THR A 152 5.53 -13.67 -0.90
CA THR A 152 6.50 -14.65 -1.42
C THR A 152 7.43 -13.97 -2.41
N GLY A 153 8.74 -14.09 -2.18
CA GLY A 153 9.75 -13.47 -3.03
C GLY A 153 11.17 -13.88 -2.65
N VAL A 154 12.16 -13.35 -3.37
CA VAL A 154 13.58 -13.59 -3.08
C VAL A 154 14.01 -12.69 -1.93
N PRO A 155 14.66 -13.21 -0.87
CA PRO A 155 15.25 -12.36 0.17
C PRO A 155 16.30 -11.43 -0.43
N LEU A 156 16.23 -10.13 -0.13
CA LEU A 156 17.20 -9.14 -0.61
C LEU A 156 18.66 -9.54 -0.29
N ALA A 157 18.88 -10.13 0.89
CA ALA A 157 20.19 -10.67 1.29
C ALA A 157 20.75 -11.67 0.27
N THR A 158 19.94 -12.60 -0.24
CA THR A 158 20.34 -13.60 -1.24
C THR A 158 20.79 -12.95 -2.56
N VAL A 159 20.17 -11.83 -2.95
CA VAL A 159 20.60 -11.07 -4.14
C VAL A 159 21.90 -10.33 -3.84
N LEU A 160 21.99 -9.61 -2.72
CA LEU A 160 23.17 -8.83 -2.34
C LEU A 160 24.42 -9.69 -2.11
N GLU A 161 24.28 -10.85 -1.47
CA GLU A 161 25.35 -11.86 -1.31
C GLU A 161 25.88 -12.34 -2.66
N LYS A 162 24.97 -12.63 -3.61
CA LYS A 162 25.33 -13.06 -4.98
C LYS A 162 26.10 -11.99 -5.76
N LEU A 163 25.81 -10.70 -5.53
CA LEU A 163 26.51 -9.59 -6.20
C LEU A 163 27.80 -9.16 -5.48
N GLY A 164 27.97 -9.56 -4.22
CA GLY A 164 29.13 -9.23 -3.38
C GLY A 164 29.12 -7.78 -2.95
N VAL A 165 28.48 -7.46 -1.81
CA VAL A 165 28.50 -6.11 -1.23
C VAL A 165 29.91 -5.75 -0.77
N LYS A 166 30.39 -4.55 -1.14
CA LYS A 166 31.74 -4.07 -0.84
C LYS A 166 31.89 -3.66 0.63
N PRO A 167 33.07 -3.87 1.25
CA PRO A 167 33.37 -3.32 2.58
C PRO A 167 33.15 -1.81 2.63
N GLY A 168 32.58 -1.31 3.73
CA GLY A 168 32.25 0.11 3.91
C GLY A 168 30.89 0.54 3.36
N SER A 169 30.13 -0.36 2.73
CA SER A 169 28.71 -0.13 2.41
C SER A 169 27.89 0.05 3.68
N TYR A 170 27.09 1.13 3.76
CA TYR A 170 26.32 1.50 4.97
C TYR A 170 24.80 1.52 4.76
N GLY A 171 24.31 1.33 3.53
CA GLY A 171 22.88 1.38 3.23
C GLY A 171 22.56 0.91 1.82
N VAL A 172 21.27 0.70 1.56
CA VAL A 172 20.72 0.36 0.25
C VAL A 172 19.66 1.41 -0.08
N LEU A 173 19.79 2.08 -1.23
CA LEU A 173 18.74 2.93 -1.78
C LEU A 173 17.87 2.07 -2.71
N ALA A 174 16.56 2.10 -2.49
CA ALA A 174 15.58 1.57 -3.43
C ALA A 174 14.89 2.73 -4.15
N GLN A 175 14.67 2.58 -5.45
CA GLN A 175 13.97 3.55 -6.29
C GLN A 175 12.86 2.84 -7.06
N GLY A 176 11.67 3.43 -7.09
CA GLY A 176 10.52 2.95 -7.85
C GLY A 176 10.48 3.45 -9.29
N PHE A 177 9.39 3.12 -9.97
CA PHE A 177 9.09 3.59 -11.34
C PHE A 177 8.18 4.83 -11.36
N ASP A 178 7.69 5.24 -10.18
CA ASP A 178 6.89 6.44 -9.95
C ASP A 178 7.67 7.73 -10.26
N ARG A 179 6.93 8.80 -10.59
CA ARG A 179 7.52 10.05 -11.08
C ARG A 179 6.84 11.27 -10.49
N GLY A 180 7.58 12.38 -10.45
CA GLY A 180 7.08 13.67 -9.98
C GLY A 180 7.92 14.22 -8.82
N ARG A 181 7.34 15.17 -8.09
CA ARG A 181 7.85 15.69 -6.82
C ARG A 181 6.65 15.91 -5.89
N PRO A 182 6.81 15.76 -4.56
CA PRO A 182 5.80 16.21 -3.62
C PRO A 182 5.52 17.71 -3.83
N ALA A 183 4.24 18.12 -3.75
CA ALA A 183 3.82 19.49 -4.03
C ALA A 183 4.48 20.54 -3.10
N GLU A 184 4.91 20.12 -1.90
CA GLU A 184 5.68 20.89 -0.94
C GLU A 184 7.13 21.23 -1.38
N PHE A 185 7.63 20.60 -2.46
CA PHE A 185 8.96 20.84 -3.05
C PHE A 185 8.90 21.17 -4.56
N ALA A 186 7.76 21.63 -5.05
CA ALA A 186 7.51 21.99 -6.45
C ALA A 186 7.77 23.48 -6.73
#